data_AF-A0A1A9HM68-F1
#
_entry.id   AF-A0A1A9HM68-F1
#
_cell.length_a   1.000
_cell.length_b   1.000
_cell.length_c   1.000
_cell.angle_alpha   90.00
_cell.angle_beta   90.00
_cell.angle_gamma   90.00
#
_symmetry.space_group_name_H-M   'P 1'
#
loop_
_entity.id
_entity.type
_entity.pdbx_description
1 polymer ?
#
loop_
_entity_poly.entity_id
_entity_poly.type
_entity_poly.pdbx_seq_one_letter_code
_entity_poly.pdbx_strand_id
1 'polypeptide(L)'
;MDSRDSKLAEPIFRASIEPPEPLADGKVRRIKDLTLFFVSTFILLTLVGFSVFVLTDACVTEEERKWATSTLTMAFGGVLGWLIKR
;
A
#
# COMPACT_ATOMS: atom_id res chain seq x y z
N MET A 1 21.52 -54.13 34.47
CA MET A 1 21.05 -52.88 35.13
C MET A 1 22.14 -51.84 34.99
N ASP A 2 22.16 -51.11 33.87
CA ASP A 2 22.95 -49.88 33.73
C ASP A 2 21.96 -48.76 33.47
N SER A 3 21.75 -47.95 34.50
CA SER A 3 20.71 -46.93 34.61
C SER A 3 21.28 -45.58 34.16
N ARG A 4 21.72 -45.48 32.90
CA ARG A 4 22.33 -44.25 32.37
C ARG A 4 21.88 -43.84 30.96
N ASP A 5 21.06 -44.66 30.30
CA ASP A 5 20.52 -44.32 28.97
C ASP A 5 19.21 -43.51 29.04
N SER A 6 18.77 -43.16 30.26
CA SER A 6 17.59 -42.30 30.53
C SER A 6 17.88 -40.79 30.39
N LYS A 7 19.00 -40.40 29.78
CA LYS A 7 19.26 -39.03 29.38
C LYS A 7 18.78 -38.84 27.94
N LEU A 8 17.47 -38.65 27.83
CA LEU A 8 16.93 -37.49 27.13
C LEU A 8 17.52 -37.30 25.72
N ALA A 9 17.10 -38.17 24.80
CA ALA A 9 16.84 -37.75 23.43
C ALA A 9 15.66 -36.77 23.46
N GLU A 10 15.85 -35.60 24.07
CA GLU A 10 14.98 -34.47 23.78
C GLU A 10 15.14 -34.22 22.29
N PRO A 11 14.04 -34.17 21.51
CA PRO A 11 14.14 -33.51 20.22
C PRO A 11 14.69 -32.13 20.54
N ILE A 12 15.91 -31.84 20.10
CA ILE A 12 16.42 -30.48 20.08
C ILE A 12 15.38 -29.76 19.25
N PHE A 13 14.42 -29.14 19.93
CA PHE A 13 13.49 -28.19 19.38
C PHE A 13 14.45 -27.09 18.97
N ARG A 14 14.98 -27.22 17.76
CA ARG A 14 15.52 -26.12 17.00
C ARG A 14 14.31 -25.24 16.80
N ALA A 15 14.01 -24.46 17.84
CA ALA A 15 13.52 -23.12 17.66
C ALA A 15 14.46 -22.57 16.60
N SER A 16 13.95 -22.57 15.37
CA SER A 16 14.45 -21.76 14.29
C SER A 16 14.38 -20.37 14.88
N ILE A 17 15.46 -19.96 15.55
CA ILE A 17 15.70 -18.57 15.85
C ILE A 17 15.95 -18.02 14.46
N GLU A 18 14.85 -17.63 13.83
CA GLU A 18 14.85 -16.76 12.69
C GLU A 18 15.89 -15.67 13.01
N PRO A 19 16.94 -15.52 12.17
CA PRO A 19 17.95 -14.51 12.44
C PRO A 19 17.20 -13.19 12.67
N PRO A 20 17.58 -12.39 13.68
CA PRO A 20 16.89 -11.14 13.97
C PRO A 20 16.79 -10.37 12.66
N GLU A 21 15.56 -10.23 12.12
CA GLU A 21 15.37 -9.58 10.83
C GLU A 21 16.16 -8.27 10.87
N PRO A 22 17.10 -8.06 9.93
CA PRO A 22 17.95 -6.90 10.00
C PRO A 22 17.02 -5.69 9.97
N LEU A 23 17.16 -4.78 10.93
CA LEU A 23 16.38 -3.52 11.01
C LEU A 23 16.40 -2.73 9.68
N ALA A 24 17.38 -3.03 8.82
CA ALA A 24 17.45 -2.61 7.43
C ALA A 24 16.25 -3.05 6.58
N ASP A 25 15.78 -4.31 6.66
CA ASP A 25 14.66 -4.82 5.85
C ASP A 25 13.33 -4.15 6.20
N GLY A 26 13.09 -3.88 7.48
CA GLY A 26 11.90 -3.14 7.93
C GLY A 26 11.87 -1.70 7.39
N LYS A 27 13.02 -1.03 7.30
CA LYS A 27 13.10 0.36 6.81
C LYS A 27 12.94 0.42 5.29
N VAL A 28 13.51 -0.54 4.56
CA VAL A 28 13.36 -0.66 3.10
C VAL A 28 11.91 -0.95 2.72
N ARG A 29 11.21 -1.80 3.48
CA ARG A 29 9.77 -2.06 3.29
C ARG A 29 8.93 -0.79 3.45
N ARG A 30 9.15 -0.05 4.55
CA ARG A 30 8.43 1.22 4.81
C ARG A 30 8.70 2.29 3.75
N ILE A 31 9.95 2.41 3.28
CA ILE A 31 10.30 3.34 2.21
C ILE A 31 9.59 2.93 0.91
N LYS A 32 9.57 1.64 0.58
CA LYS A 32 8.86 1.13 -0.59
C LYS A 32 7.36 1.45 -0.54
N ASP A 33 6.73 1.21 0.61
CA ASP A 33 5.32 1.49 0.82
C ASP A 33 5.03 3.00 0.77
N LEU A 34 5.93 3.83 1.32
CA LEU A 34 5.85 5.28 1.25
C LEU A 34 5.96 5.78 -0.20
N THR A 35 6.92 5.25 -0.97
CA THR A 35 7.07 5.57 -2.40
C THR A 35 5.83 5.16 -3.19
N LEU A 36 5.28 3.97 -2.96
CA LEU A 36 4.03 3.53 -3.57
C LEU A 36 2.87 4.47 -3.22
N PHE A 37 2.78 4.90 -1.97
CA PHE A 37 1.79 5.85 -1.52
C PHE A 37 1.94 7.22 -2.21
N PHE A 38 3.16 7.74 -2.30
CA PHE A 38 3.45 8.98 -3.01
C PHE A 38 3.13 8.88 -4.50
N VAL A 39 3.54 7.80 -5.17
CA VAL A 39 3.26 7.57 -6.60
C VAL A 39 1.74 7.49 -6.82
N SER A 40 1.03 6.73 -5.98
CA SER A 40 -0.43 6.63 -6.05
C SER A 40 -1.10 7.99 -5.85
N THR A 41 -0.67 8.76 -4.84
CA THR A 41 -1.18 10.10 -4.56
C THR A 41 -0.89 11.06 -5.71
N PHE A 42 0.32 10.99 -6.30
CA PHE A 42 0.73 11.83 -7.41
C PHE A 42 -0.10 11.55 -8.66
N ILE A 43 -0.34 10.27 -8.99
CA ILE A 43 -1.22 9.88 -10.09
C ILE A 43 -2.62 10.42 -9.84
N LEU A 44 -3.16 10.26 -8.63
CA LEU A 44 -4.49 10.77 -8.26
C LEU A 44 -4.58 12.29 -8.45
N LEU A 45 -3.59 13.05 -7.94
CA LEU A 45 -3.54 14.50 -8.07
C LEU A 45 -3.42 14.95 -9.53
N THR A 46 -2.60 14.26 -10.32
CA THR A 46 -2.44 14.55 -11.75
C THR A 46 -3.74 14.30 -12.50
N LEU A 47 -4.43 13.19 -12.18
CA LEU A 47 -5.71 12.82 -12.78
C LEU A 47 -6.81 13.85 -12.44
N VAL A 48 -6.92 14.23 -11.17
CA VAL A 48 -7.88 15.24 -10.71
C VAL A 48 -7.56 16.61 -11.32
N GLY A 49 -6.30 17.03 -11.31
CA GLY A 49 -5.85 18.28 -11.91
C GLY A 49 -6.11 18.34 -13.41
N PHE A 50 -5.85 17.23 -14.12
CA PHE A 50 -6.15 17.12 -15.55
C PHE A 50 -7.66 17.16 -15.83
N SER A 51 -8.48 16.45 -15.05
CA SER A 51 -9.94 16.53 -15.18
C SER A 51 -10.45 17.95 -14.94
N VAL A 52 -9.93 18.67 -13.93
CA VAL A 52 -10.29 20.08 -13.68
C VAL A 52 -9.85 20.98 -14.84
N PHE A 53 -8.63 20.80 -15.35
CA PHE A 53 -8.12 21.55 -16.50
C PHE A 53 -9.03 21.41 -17.72
N VAL A 54 -9.40 20.17 -18.06
CA VAL A 54 -10.36 19.85 -19.13
C VAL A 54 -11.71 20.52 -18.86
N LEU A 55 -12.23 20.44 -17.64
CA LEU A 55 -13.49 21.07 -17.24
C LEU A 55 -13.48 22.61 -17.30
N THR A 56 -12.32 23.24 -17.17
CA THR A 56 -12.14 24.70 -17.27
C THR A 56 -11.92 25.20 -18.70
N ASP A 57 -11.67 24.31 -19.65
CA ASP A 57 -11.52 24.68 -21.05
C ASP A 57 -12.87 25.11 -21.64
N ALA A 58 -12.88 26.23 -22.36
CA ALA A 58 -14.08 26.84 -22.92
C ALA A 58 -14.66 26.04 -24.10
N CYS A 59 -13.88 25.14 -24.69
CA CYS A 59 -14.26 24.33 -25.85
C CYS A 59 -14.34 22.84 -25.53
N VAL A 60 -14.75 22.48 -24.31
CA VAL A 60 -14.90 21.07 -23.93
C VAL A 60 -16.18 20.46 -24.50
N THR A 61 -16.07 19.28 -25.10
CA THR A 61 -17.23 18.53 -25.59
C THR A 61 -18.03 17.92 -24.43
N GLU A 62 -19.32 17.62 -24.62
CA GLU A 62 -20.13 17.01 -23.56
C GLU A 62 -19.59 15.64 -23.11
N GLU A 63 -19.02 14.87 -24.03
CA GLU A 63 -18.37 13.60 -23.72
C GLU A 63 -17.15 13.81 -22.82
N GLU A 64 -16.36 14.86 -23.09
CA GLU A 64 -15.19 15.17 -22.29
C GLU A 64 -15.54 15.52 -20.85
N ARG A 65 -16.59 16.30 -20.72
CA ARG A 65 -17.16 16.69 -19.43
C ARG A 65 -17.67 15.47 -18.65
N LYS A 66 -18.32 14.51 -19.31
CA LYS A 66 -18.87 13.30 -18.66
C LYS A 66 -17.78 12.38 -18.12
N TRP A 67 -16.72 12.11 -18.89
CA TRP A 67 -15.64 11.25 -18.39
C TRP A 67 -14.84 11.96 -17.29
N ALA A 68 -14.57 13.27 -17.42
CA ALA A 68 -13.88 14.04 -16.40
C ALA A 68 -14.65 14.05 -15.07
N THR A 69 -15.97 14.26 -15.12
CA THR A 69 -16.82 14.26 -13.92
C THR A 69 -16.91 12.88 -13.26
N SER A 70 -17.00 11.80 -14.07
CA SER A 70 -17.00 10.43 -13.56
C SER A 70 -15.70 10.09 -12.84
N THR A 71 -14.57 10.52 -13.42
CA THR A 71 -13.22 10.34 -12.85
C THR A 71 -13.06 11.12 -11.55
N LEU A 72 -13.56 12.36 -11.51
CA LEU A 72 -13.56 13.20 -10.32
C LEU A 72 -14.37 12.56 -9.19
N THR A 73 -15.58 12.07 -9.49
CA THR A 73 -16.47 11.43 -8.52
C THR A 73 -15.84 10.16 -7.94
N MET A 74 -15.18 9.37 -8.79
CA MET A 74 -14.43 8.18 -8.36
C MET A 74 -13.26 8.54 -7.44
N ALA A 75 -12.51 9.61 -7.76
CA ALA A 75 -11.42 10.10 -6.91
C ALA A 75 -11.93 10.59 -5.55
N PHE A 76 -13.01 11.38 -5.52
CA PHE A 76 -13.66 11.81 -4.27
C PHE A 76 -14.20 10.61 -3.47
N GLY A 77 -14.82 9.63 -4.13
CA GLY A 77 -15.28 8.40 -3.50
C GLY A 77 -14.16 7.57 -2.90
N GLY A 78 -13.01 7.49 -3.58
CA GLY A 78 -11.80 6.85 -3.05
C GLY A 78 -11.24 7.55 -1.82
N VAL A 79 -11.16 8.89 -1.85
CA VAL A 79 -10.69 9.70 -0.71
C VAL A 79 -11.66 9.60 0.46
N LEU A 80 -12.96 9.78 0.24
CA LEU A 80 -14.00 9.65 1.27
C LEU A 80 -14.05 8.23 1.84
N GLY A 81 -13.92 7.21 1.01
CA GLY A 81 -13.87 5.81 1.43
C GLY A 81 -12.64 5.51 2.30
N TRP A 82 -11.49 6.10 2.00
CA TRP A 82 -10.31 6.03 2.86
C TRP A 82 -10.52 6.76 4.19
N LEU A 83 -11.17 7.93 4.15
CA LEU A 83 -11.43 8.76 5.32
C LEU A 83 -12.44 8.13 6.29
N ILE A 84 -13.43 7.41 5.79
CA ILE A 84 -14.45 6.68 6.58
C ILE A 84 -13.88 5.38 7.16
N LYS A 85 -12.95 4.71 6.45
CA LYS A 85 -12.34 3.45 6.91
C LYS A 85 -11.27 3.66 8.00
N ARG A 86 -10.80 4.90 8.17
CA ARG A 86 -9.92 5.31 9.26
C ARG A 86 -10.70 5.51 10.55
#